data_AF-A0A9N9IXE4-F1
#
_entry.id   AF-A0A9N9IXE4-F1
#
_cell.length_a   1.000
_cell.length_b   1.000
_cell.length_c   1.000
_cell.angle_alpha   90.00
_cell.angle_beta   90.00
_cell.angle_gamma   90.00
#
_symmetry.space_group_name_H-M   'P 1'
#
loop_
_entity.id
_entity.type
_entity.pdbx_description
1 polymer ?
#
loop_
_entity_poly.entity_id
_entity_poly.type
_entity_poly.pdbx_seq_one_letter_code
_entity_poly.pdbx_strand_id
1 'polypeptide(L)'
;MESAIHGDLHNYLLKNLNKLSWKEKLDILRLIVRNLKELHEKITFTVTFAAVFKNGHYTKKSDIYSLGMIFWKIGADIKPFYDIMDGLSPNFIDGIPKEIVDLMKKCWDNDPLERPTAHDIVNELNIIIQKLDEKQISFPSHINMINQQSTHTSYLPSSFISKFLKT
;
A
#
# COMPACT_ATOMS: atom_id res chain seq x y z
N MET A 1 -9.02 2.25 23.31
CA MET A 1 -9.75 1.90 22.07
C MET A 1 -10.67 3.07 21.77
N GLU A 2 -10.20 4.05 21.00
CA GLU A 2 -11.08 5.07 20.41
C GLU A 2 -11.78 4.44 19.21
N SER A 3 -13.03 4.05 19.42
CA SER A 3 -13.91 3.56 18.38
C SER A 3 -14.28 4.70 17.42
N ALA A 4 -13.84 4.58 16.17
CA ALA A 4 -14.65 4.86 14.98
C ALA A 4 -15.53 6.12 14.97
N ILE A 5 -14.96 7.31 15.18
CA ILE A 5 -15.69 8.57 14.99
C ILE A 5 -16.07 8.79 13.49
N HIS A 6 -15.56 7.97 12.56
CA HIS A 6 -15.75 8.13 11.11
C HIS A 6 -16.20 6.86 10.34
N GLY A 7 -16.60 5.78 11.03
CA GLY A 7 -16.79 4.47 10.40
C GLY A 7 -15.46 3.74 10.13
N ASP A 8 -15.47 2.66 9.35
CA ASP A 8 -14.25 1.94 8.98
C ASP A 8 -13.32 2.79 8.08
N LEU A 9 -12.04 2.42 8.02
CA LEU A 9 -11.02 3.11 7.22
C LEU A 9 -11.39 3.18 5.73
N HIS A 10 -12.12 2.18 5.25
CA HIS A 10 -12.57 2.11 3.87
C HIS A 10 -13.56 3.24 3.56
N ASN A 11 -14.59 3.41 4.38
CA ASN A 11 -15.59 4.46 4.28
C ASN A 11 -14.98 5.87 4.41
N TYR A 12 -14.00 6.02 5.29
CA TYR A 12 -13.27 7.28 5.44
C TYR A 12 -12.51 7.64 4.17
N LEU A 13 -11.74 6.71 3.61
CA LEU A 13 -11.00 6.90 2.36
C LEU A 13 -11.95 7.19 1.19
N LEU A 14 -13.08 6.49 1.08
CA LEU A 14 -14.04 6.72 0.00
C LEU A 14 -14.62 8.14 -0.03
N LYS A 15 -14.82 8.75 1.14
CA LYS A 15 -15.48 10.06 1.27
C LYS A 15 -14.52 11.24 1.25
N ASN A 16 -13.28 11.04 1.68
CA ASN A 16 -12.37 12.14 2.00
C ASN A 16 -11.04 12.12 1.26
N LEU A 17 -10.71 11.09 0.46
CA LEU A 17 -9.37 10.94 -0.14
C LEU A 17 -8.86 12.21 -0.84
N ASN A 18 -9.71 12.85 -1.66
CA ASN A 18 -9.38 14.07 -2.41
C ASN A 18 -9.23 15.34 -1.55
N LYS A 19 -9.56 15.26 -0.25
CA LYS A 19 -9.39 16.35 0.72
C LYS A 19 -8.19 16.14 1.62
N LEU A 20 -7.57 14.96 1.59
CA LEU A 20 -6.44 14.64 2.45
C LEU A 20 -5.17 15.32 1.95
N SER A 21 -4.45 15.93 2.88
CA SER A 21 -3.07 16.35 2.66
C SER A 21 -2.15 15.13 2.49
N TRP A 22 -0.98 15.36 1.90
CA TRP A 22 0.03 14.31 1.74
C TRP A 22 0.50 13.71 3.07
N LYS A 23 0.58 14.53 4.13
CA LYS A 23 0.91 14.03 5.47
C LYS A 23 -0.15 13.04 5.97
N GLU A 24 -1.43 13.39 5.84
CA GLU A 24 -2.53 12.49 6.24
C GLU A 24 -2.54 11.20 5.41
N LYS A 25 -2.29 11.29 4.10
CA LYS A 25 -2.15 10.11 3.23
C LYS A 25 -1.01 9.19 3.72
N LEU A 26 0.16 9.74 4.02
CA LEU A 26 1.31 8.98 4.54
C LEU A 26 1.03 8.36 5.91
N ASP A 27 0.34 9.06 6.79
CA ASP A 27 -0.04 8.54 8.10
C ASP A 27 -1.02 7.35 8.00
N ILE A 28 -2.00 7.43 7.09
CA ILE A 28 -2.91 6.32 6.80
C ILE A 28 -2.15 5.13 6.24
N LEU A 29 -1.26 5.36 5.28
CA LEU A 29 -0.43 4.31 4.69
C LEU A 29 0.42 3.63 5.75
N ARG A 30 1.12 4.41 6.58
CA ARG A 30 1.90 3.90 7.71
C ARG A 30 1.06 3.06 8.67
N LEU A 31 -0.18 3.46 8.96
CA LEU A 31 -1.11 2.67 9.78
C LEU A 31 -1.44 1.32 9.13
N ILE A 32 -1.77 1.31 7.83
CA ILE A 32 -2.04 0.08 7.07
C ILE A 32 -0.84 -0.86 7.10
N VAL A 33 0.36 -0.34 6.79
CA VAL A 33 1.59 -1.16 6.76
C VAL A 33 1.93 -1.71 8.14
N ARG A 34 1.76 -0.90 9.20
CA ARG A 34 2.00 -1.36 10.57
C ARG A 34 1.08 -2.51 10.95
N ASN A 35 -0.21 -2.42 10.62
CA ASN A 35 -1.16 -3.51 10.85
C ASN A 35 -0.79 -4.76 10.05
N LEU A 36 -0.35 -4.58 8.79
CA LEU A 36 0.13 -5.69 7.96
C LEU A 36 1.38 -6.35 8.54
N LYS A 37 2.34 -5.56 9.05
CA LYS A 37 3.53 -6.04 9.74
C LYS A 37 3.16 -6.93 10.92
N GLU A 38 2.26 -6.47 11.78
CA GLU A 38 1.79 -7.26 12.93
C GLU A 38 1.11 -8.56 12.49
N LEU A 39 0.34 -8.54 11.41
CA LEU A 39 -0.26 -9.75 10.83
C LEU A 39 0.81 -10.69 10.28
N HIS A 40 1.82 -10.18 9.57
CA HIS A 40 2.93 -10.97 9.06
C HIS A 40 3.73 -11.63 10.18
N GLU A 41 3.97 -10.92 11.28
CA GLU A 41 4.65 -11.45 12.48
C GLU A 41 3.80 -12.54 13.14
N LYS A 42 2.50 -12.29 13.35
CA LYS A 42 1.56 -13.28 13.91
C LYS A 42 1.46 -14.54 13.04
N ILE A 43 1.29 -14.36 11.73
CA ILE A 43 1.25 -15.47 10.76
C ILE A 43 2.56 -16.24 10.80
N THR A 44 3.71 -15.58 10.92
CA THR A 44 5.00 -16.28 11.05
C THR A 44 5.02 -17.12 12.31
N PHE A 45 4.61 -16.56 13.44
CA PHE A 45 4.55 -17.30 14.70
C PHE A 45 3.62 -18.52 14.59
N THR A 46 2.42 -18.33 14.04
CA THR A 46 1.44 -19.39 13.81
C THR A 46 1.93 -20.42 12.80
N VAL A 47 2.57 -20.03 11.69
CA VAL A 47 3.09 -20.94 10.67
C VAL A 47 4.35 -21.64 11.17
N THR A 48 5.24 -21.02 11.93
CA THR A 48 6.35 -21.76 12.55
C THR A 48 5.81 -22.84 13.50
N PHE A 49 4.73 -22.55 14.21
CA PHE A 49 4.02 -23.52 15.05
C PHE A 49 3.24 -24.57 14.24
N ALA A 50 2.59 -24.15 13.15
CA ALA A 50 1.70 -24.95 12.31
C ALA A 50 2.36 -25.51 11.04
N ALA A 51 3.64 -25.24 10.75
CA ALA A 51 4.43 -25.85 9.67
C ALA A 51 4.72 -27.34 9.97
N VAL A 52 4.31 -27.80 11.14
CA VAL A 52 4.02 -29.20 11.44
C VAL A 52 2.82 -29.73 10.60
N PHE A 53 1.99 -28.87 9.99
CA PHE A 53 0.73 -29.20 9.29
C PHE A 53 0.36 -28.26 8.10
N LYS A 54 0.85 -28.62 6.90
CA LYS A 54 0.39 -28.39 5.48
C LYS A 54 -0.50 -27.20 5.00
N ASN A 55 0.06 -26.53 3.99
CA ASN A 55 -0.39 -26.16 2.60
C ASN A 55 -1.64 -25.32 2.25
N GLY A 56 -1.37 -24.13 1.68
CA GLY A 56 -2.25 -23.33 0.80
C GLY A 56 -1.61 -21.95 0.49
N HIS A 57 -1.20 -21.70 -0.77
CA HIS A 57 -0.18 -20.69 -1.14
C HIS A 57 -0.68 -19.23 -1.18
N TYR A 58 -0.78 -18.63 0.00
CA TYR A 58 -0.74 -17.18 0.22
C TYR A 58 0.65 -16.81 0.75
N THR A 59 1.23 -15.70 0.29
CA THR A 59 2.56 -15.28 0.74
C THR A 59 2.53 -13.86 1.27
N LYS A 60 3.42 -13.56 2.23
CA LYS A 60 3.65 -12.17 2.65
C LYS A 60 3.96 -11.27 1.45
N LYS A 61 4.70 -11.78 0.46
CA LYS A 61 5.09 -11.03 -0.73
C LYS A 61 3.91 -10.69 -1.65
N SER A 62 2.82 -11.45 -1.67
CA SER A 62 1.59 -11.06 -2.38
C SER A 62 0.85 -9.93 -1.67
N ASP A 63 0.95 -9.84 -0.34
CA ASP A 63 0.39 -8.69 0.40
C ASP A 63 1.14 -7.41 0.11
N ILE A 64 2.47 -7.49 0.03
CA ILE A 64 3.32 -6.34 -0.28
C ILE A 64 3.00 -5.77 -1.67
N TYR A 65 2.76 -6.65 -2.66
CA TYR A 65 2.31 -6.18 -3.97
C TYR A 65 0.99 -5.43 -3.88
N SER A 66 -0.01 -6.02 -3.21
CA SER A 66 -1.33 -5.41 -3.06
C SER A 66 -1.25 -4.08 -2.30
N LEU A 67 -0.35 -4.00 -1.32
CA LEU A 67 -0.03 -2.76 -0.61
C LEU A 67 0.56 -1.71 -1.55
N GLY A 68 1.49 -2.07 -2.45
CA GLY A 68 2.01 -1.18 -3.48
C GLY A 68 0.90 -0.57 -4.35
N MET A 69 -0.07 -1.39 -4.75
CA MET A 69 -1.24 -0.91 -5.52
C MET A 69 -2.11 0.06 -4.72
N ILE A 70 -2.35 -0.22 -3.43
CA ILE A 70 -3.07 0.70 -2.53
C ILE A 70 -2.33 2.03 -2.41
N PHE A 71 -1.00 1.96 -2.28
CA PHE A 71 -0.11 3.11 -2.21
C PHE A 71 -0.29 4.03 -3.43
N TRP A 72 -0.28 3.46 -4.64
CA TRP A 72 -0.51 4.22 -5.86
C TRP A 72 -1.91 4.76 -6.00
N LYS A 73 -2.93 3.97 -5.66
CA LYS A 73 -4.30 4.47 -5.71
C LYS A 73 -4.49 5.67 -4.77
N ILE A 74 -3.98 5.61 -3.54
CA ILE A 74 -4.00 6.75 -2.61
C ILE A 74 -3.21 7.94 -3.15
N GLY A 75 -2.03 7.70 -3.74
CA GLY A 75 -1.21 8.76 -4.33
C GLY A 75 -1.84 9.42 -5.56
N ALA A 76 -2.60 8.66 -6.34
CA ALA A 76 -3.31 9.11 -7.53
C ALA A 76 -4.72 9.67 -7.25
N ASP A 77 -5.12 9.79 -5.97
CA ASP A 77 -6.48 10.13 -5.56
C ASP A 77 -7.56 9.20 -6.15
N ILE A 78 -7.18 7.95 -6.45
CA ILE A 78 -8.06 6.87 -6.89
C ILE A 78 -8.52 6.08 -5.66
N LYS A 79 -9.82 5.78 -5.59
CA LYS A 79 -10.38 5.00 -4.49
C LYS A 79 -9.76 3.59 -4.46
N PRO A 80 -9.08 3.17 -3.37
CA PRO A 80 -8.23 1.99 -3.40
C PRO A 80 -8.96 0.64 -3.47
N PHE A 81 -10.24 0.60 -3.10
CA PHE A 81 -10.98 -0.65 -2.86
C PHE A 81 -11.89 -1.11 -4.00
N TYR A 82 -12.16 -0.24 -4.98
CA TYR A 82 -12.82 -0.64 -6.21
C TYR A 82 -11.75 -1.05 -7.22
N ASP A 83 -11.93 -2.23 -7.83
CA ASP A 83 -11.21 -2.67 -9.03
C ASP A 83 -9.68 -2.67 -8.91
N ILE A 84 -9.11 -3.47 -8.01
CA ILE A 84 -7.66 -3.77 -7.98
C ILE A 84 -7.24 -4.58 -9.24
N MET A 85 -8.22 -5.11 -9.98
CA MET A 85 -8.08 -6.01 -11.14
C MET A 85 -8.14 -5.33 -12.50
N ASP A 86 -8.59 -4.07 -12.57
CA ASP A 86 -8.53 -3.35 -13.84
C ASP A 86 -7.05 -3.14 -14.12
N GLY A 87 -6.55 -3.68 -15.25
CA GLY A 87 -5.14 -3.70 -15.67
C GLY A 87 -4.50 -2.31 -15.89
N LEU A 88 -4.93 -1.32 -15.11
CA LEU A 88 -4.27 -0.07 -14.83
C LEU A 88 -2.89 -0.37 -14.23
N SER A 89 -1.90 -0.43 -15.12
CA SER A 89 -0.52 -0.25 -14.72
C SER A 89 -0.39 1.08 -13.99
N PRO A 90 0.36 1.12 -12.88
CA PRO A 90 0.64 2.37 -12.20
C PRO A 90 1.28 3.40 -13.14
N ASN A 91 0.50 4.39 -13.57
CA ASN A 91 1.03 5.53 -14.31
C ASN A 91 1.88 6.39 -13.37
N PHE A 92 2.93 6.98 -13.90
CA PHE A 92 3.78 7.86 -13.10
C PHE A 92 2.99 9.11 -12.71
N ILE A 93 3.13 9.48 -11.45
CA ILE A 93 2.45 10.63 -10.87
C ILE A 93 3.48 11.75 -10.75
N ASP A 94 3.33 12.78 -11.56
CA ASP A 94 4.29 13.88 -11.57
C ASP A 94 4.27 14.65 -10.24
N GLY A 95 5.44 15.14 -9.84
CA GLY A 95 5.62 15.92 -8.62
C GLY A 95 5.67 15.12 -7.32
N ILE A 96 5.37 13.82 -7.28
CA ILE A 96 5.59 13.03 -6.07
C ILE A 96 7.10 12.89 -5.79
N PRO A 97 7.58 13.15 -4.55
CA PRO A 97 8.96 12.89 -4.14
C PRO A 97 9.44 11.50 -4.55
N LYS A 98 10.66 11.44 -5.12
CA LYS A 98 11.25 10.22 -5.66
C LYS A 98 11.28 9.08 -4.63
N GLU A 99 11.49 9.40 -3.37
CA GLU A 99 11.51 8.41 -2.28
C GLU A 99 10.20 7.63 -2.17
N ILE A 100 9.05 8.28 -2.33
CA ILE A 100 7.74 7.61 -2.31
C ILE A 100 7.57 6.77 -3.57
N VAL A 101 7.92 7.32 -4.74
CA VAL A 101 7.79 6.60 -6.00
C VAL A 101 8.64 5.32 -6.01
N ASP A 102 9.88 5.41 -5.54
CA ASP A 102 10.81 4.28 -5.47
C ASP A 102 10.30 3.20 -4.49
N LEU A 103 9.82 3.60 -3.30
CA LEU A 103 9.22 2.68 -2.34
C LEU A 103 8.01 1.96 -2.92
N MET A 104 7.12 2.70 -3.59
CA MET A 104 5.93 2.14 -4.25
C MET A 104 6.30 1.12 -5.34
N LYS A 105 7.31 1.46 -6.16
CA LYS A 105 7.79 0.57 -7.23
C LYS A 105 8.34 -0.75 -6.70
N LYS A 106 9.16 -0.70 -5.64
CA LYS A 106 9.67 -1.91 -4.99
C LYS A 106 8.53 -2.79 -4.46
N CYS A 107 7.44 -2.19 -3.97
CA CYS A 107 6.32 -2.96 -3.42
C CYS A 107 5.62 -3.82 -4.47
N TRP A 108 5.44 -3.31 -5.70
CA TRP A 108 4.79 -4.04 -6.80
C TRP A 108 5.75 -4.68 -7.79
N ASP A 109 7.02 -4.89 -7.41
CA ASP A 109 7.99 -5.52 -8.31
C ASP A 109 7.46 -6.87 -8.83
N ASN A 110 7.75 -7.19 -10.09
CA ASN A 110 7.34 -8.45 -10.68
C ASN A 110 7.99 -9.63 -9.97
N ASP A 111 9.24 -9.48 -9.53
CA ASP A 111 9.93 -10.47 -8.72
C ASP A 111 9.51 -10.34 -7.23
N PRO A 112 8.85 -11.35 -6.64
CA PRO A 112 8.51 -11.33 -5.22
C PRO A 112 9.72 -11.22 -4.28
N LEU A 113 10.92 -11.61 -4.71
CA LEU A 113 12.13 -11.54 -3.88
C LEU A 113 12.58 -10.10 -3.68
N GLU A 114 12.46 -9.25 -4.70
CA GLU A 114 12.82 -7.84 -4.69
C GLU A 114 11.86 -6.97 -3.85
N ARG A 115 10.65 -7.48 -3.57
CA ARG A 115 9.68 -6.73 -2.75
C ARG A 115 10.16 -6.59 -1.30
N PRO A 116 10.04 -5.42 -0.66
CA PRO A 116 10.43 -5.23 0.73
C PRO A 116 9.53 -6.01 1.69
N THR A 117 9.92 -6.14 2.96
CA THR A 117 9.00 -6.61 4.00
C THR A 117 8.12 -5.48 4.51
N ALA A 118 7.00 -5.79 5.18
CA ALA A 118 6.19 -4.78 5.84
C ALA A 118 6.98 -4.00 6.91
N HIS A 119 7.99 -4.62 7.52
CA HIS A 119 8.89 -3.94 8.45
C HIS A 119 9.73 -2.87 7.74
N ASP A 120 10.35 -3.22 6.61
CA ASP A 120 11.17 -2.30 5.83
C ASP A 120 10.35 -1.10 5.35
N ILE A 121 9.13 -1.35 4.87
CA ILE A 121 8.22 -0.29 4.40
C ILE A 121 7.85 0.68 5.54
N VAL A 122 7.57 0.18 6.75
CA VAL A 122 7.31 1.05 7.93
C VAL A 122 8.52 1.94 8.21
N ASN A 123 9.74 1.39 8.16
CA ASN A 123 10.96 2.15 8.42
C ASN A 123 11.17 3.23 7.34
N GLU A 124 11.03 2.88 6.05
CA GLU A 124 11.14 3.84 4.96
C GLU A 124 10.08 4.95 5.08
N LEU A 125 8.83 4.61 5.40
CA LEU A 125 7.76 5.59 5.63
C LEU A 125 8.05 6.55 6.78
N ASN A 126 8.60 6.05 7.90
CA ASN A 126 8.98 6.90 9.03
C ASN A 126 10.06 7.92 8.63
N ILE A 127 11.05 7.50 7.85
CA ILE A 127 12.11 8.38 7.33
C ILE A 127 11.50 9.46 6.42
N ILE A 128 10.58 9.07 5.54
CA ILE A 128 9.93 10.02 4.61
C ILE A 128 9.07 11.03 5.37
N ILE A 129 8.30 10.59 6.37
CA ILE A 129 7.49 11.48 7.21
C ILE A 129 8.40 12.44 7.99
N GLN A 130 9.52 11.97 8.52
CA GLN A 130 10.50 12.82 9.19
C GLN A 130 11.06 13.89 8.24
N LYS A 131 11.49 13.50 7.03
CA LYS A 131 11.96 14.45 6.01
C LYS A 131 10.89 15.48 5.64
N LEU A 132 9.63 15.08 5.61
CA LEU A 132 8.50 15.98 5.36
C LEU A 132 8.33 17.00 6.50
N ASP A 133 8.39 16.55 7.76
CA ASP A 133 8.29 17.41 8.94
C ASP A 133 9.46 18.40 9.03
N GLU A 134 10.66 17.96 8.63
CA GLU A 134 11.86 18.78 8.51
C GLU A 134 11.88 19.65 7.23
N LYS A 135 10.83 19.59 6.40
CA LYS A 135 10.68 20.34 5.13
C LYS A 135 11.80 20.08 4.11
N GLN A 136 12.45 18.92 4.18
CA GLN A 136 13.48 18.50 3.20
C GLN A 136 12.85 17.98 1.91
N ILE A 137 11.63 17.47 1.98
CA ILE A 137 10.80 17.11 0.84
C ILE A 137 9.48 17.87 0.90
N SER A 138 8.90 18.13 -0.26
CA SER A 138 7.58 18.74 -0.39
C SER A 138 6.76 17.98 -1.41
N PHE A 139 5.46 17.91 -1.19
CA PHE A 139 4.54 17.30 -2.14
C PHE A 139 3.77 18.39 -2.91
N PRO A 140 3.33 18.10 -4.13
CA PRO A 140 2.61 19.07 -4.93
C PRO A 140 1.19 19.22 -4.37
N SER A 141 0.63 20.42 -4.52
CA SER A 141 -0.76 20.70 -4.12
C SER A 141 -1.79 20.05 -5.03
N HIS A 142 -1.40 19.70 -6.25
CA HIS A 142 -2.21 19.05 -7.26
C HIS A 142 -1.37 18.00 -7.98
N ILE A 143 -2.01 16.89 -8.33
CA ILE A 143 -1.35 15.75 -8.95
C ILE A 143 -1.68 15.72 -10.44
N ASN A 144 -0.63 15.61 -11.28
CA ASN A 144 -0.77 15.39 -12.71
C ASN A 144 -0.37 13.96 -13.03
N MET A 145 -1.30 13.16 -13.55
CA MET A 145 -0.99 11.82 -14.05
C MET A 145 -0.25 11.93 -15.38
N ILE A 146 0.93 11.32 -15.49
CA ILE A 146 1.63 11.17 -16.75
C ILE A 146 1.20 9.82 -17.35
N ASN A 147 0.47 9.87 -18.46
CA ASN A 147 0.16 8.67 -19.24
C ASN A 147 1.48 8.12 -19.83
N GLN A 148 1.95 6.98 -19.32
CA GLN A 148 2.91 6.17 -20.05
C GLN A 148 2.14 5.10 -20.85
N GLN A 149 2.47 4.92 -22.13
CA GLN A 149 1.99 3.78 -22.90
C GLN A 149 2.61 2.51 -22.30
N SER A 150 1.79 1.59 -21.78
CA SER A 150 2.26 0.33 -21.19
C SER A 150 2.33 -0.79 -22.24
N THR A 151 3.43 -1.53 -22.22
CA THR A 151 3.48 -2.91 -22.70
C THR A 151 3.70 -3.85 -21.52
N HIS A 152 2.86 -4.89 -21.47
CA HIS A 152 2.84 -6.08 -20.60
C HIS A 152 2.04 -6.04 -19.29
N THR A 153 0.96 -6.82 -19.30
CA THR A 153 0.06 -7.17 -18.20
C THR A 153 0.61 -8.37 -17.41
N SER A 154 0.53 -8.30 -16.08
CA SER A 154 0.67 -9.48 -15.21
C SER A 154 -0.45 -9.50 -14.16
N TYR A 155 -1.27 -10.55 -14.23
CA TYR A 155 -2.43 -10.79 -13.38
C TYR A 155 -2.05 -11.08 -11.92
N LEU A 156 -2.86 -10.60 -10.97
CA LEU A 156 -2.77 -11.00 -9.56
C LEU A 156 -3.83 -12.07 -9.19
N PRO A 157 -3.55 -12.95 -8.22
CA PRO A 157 -4.48 -14.02 -7.80
C PRO A 157 -5.67 -13.50 -6.97
N SER A 158 -6.84 -14.08 -7.20
CA SER A 158 -8.16 -13.75 -6.65
C SER A 158 -8.33 -13.90 -5.12
N SER A 159 -7.35 -14.45 -4.39
CA SER A 159 -7.49 -14.81 -2.97
C SER A 159 -7.34 -13.66 -1.98
N PHE A 160 -6.87 -12.47 -2.40
CA PHE A 160 -6.68 -11.30 -1.53
C PHE A 160 -7.99 -10.54 -1.22
N ILE A 161 -8.99 -10.63 -2.12
CA ILE A 161 -10.22 -9.82 -2.09
C ILE A 161 -11.18 -10.21 -0.95
N SER A 162 -11.22 -11.48 -0.57
CA SER A 162 -12.23 -11.99 0.38
C SER A 162 -12.07 -11.46 1.81
N LYS A 163 -10.90 -10.89 2.16
CA LYS A 163 -10.54 -10.50 3.53
C LYS A 163 -10.72 -9.00 3.82
N PHE A 164 -10.72 -8.13 2.79
CA PHE A 164 -10.83 -6.68 2.98
C PHE A 164 -12.26 -6.12 2.82
N LEU A 165 -13.21 -6.93 2.35
CA LEU A 165 -14.62 -6.53 2.14
C LEU A 165 -15.60 -7.12 3.16
N LYS A 166 -15.11 -7.78 4.22
CA LYS A 166 -15.94 -8.46 5.24
C LYS A 166 -15.54 -8.16 6.69
N THR A 167 -15.24 -6.90 6.99
CA THR A 167 -15.19 -6.35 8.35
C THR A 167 -15.76 -4.95 8.31
#